data_AF-A0A962NYM5-F1
#
_entry.id   AF-A0A962NYM5-F1
#
_cell.length_a   1.000
_cell.length_b   1.000
_cell.length_c   1.000
_cell.angle_alpha   90.00
_cell.angle_beta   90.00
_cell.angle_gamma   90.00
#
_symmetry.space_group_name_H-M   'P 1'
#
loop_
_entity.id
_entity.type
_entity.pdbx_description
1 polymer ?
#
loop_
_entity_poly.entity_id
_entity_poly.type
_entity_poly.pdbx_seq_one_letter_code
_entity_poly.pdbx_strand_id
1 'polypeptide(L)'
;MKMSEFEYFEKLCVDYADSVYKMVWEQVLLLSIYTRQQLMEQDTILVESHVNFFHKLKLVELLWTERSEAEIEECKKEYEELREGILLRIEEYNDIHKITDYLTNISNNSKSKTSSDLAKSFLMKIAERHISFSGRELFTHHKHFYSYYAMYRSLTESVSVFRKILELDFSEKRISDLILHDIKNQHGLHNPLDQVRDTDNFKSSLKSANNLKQAFGIMAQYSHSIDFEPIIKKAHSALARQMGADIYGVFSVFQKSIITKGEYSKTPVSLFEQMVTFDDTPDELVLKIDRKLLEKYELLGKLDGVMDAIRRKISRDSTPVSPREEYTHPSTDRSSLLDVANWYNQVRTPIFIRVTDCPSLVASIFEFDFRMRIGLFTNLPFEKKTWFSKDGYLMITAIISLFLYQNNPVSKLYNQHSDILYDKNDSYIKNLTKYVHEELCPLQSQFDQDDANILKNRVMEDWANLTFDENLTEKSSQYIAMINRFKRLPTYLKPEKKIDKPQKNTLNTHGNQKSRIWDTRQLIYAQIEKSKKESYPIDSSFPLPLWS
;
A
#
# COMPACT_ATOMS: atom_id res chain seq x y z
N MET A 1 -30.32 11.68 -22.04
CA MET A 1 -28.90 11.39 -22.29
C MET A 1 -28.72 10.54 -23.54
N LYS A 2 -27.69 10.83 -24.35
CA LYS A 2 -27.35 10.07 -25.57
C LYS A 2 -26.34 8.96 -25.27
N MET A 3 -26.26 7.94 -26.13
CA MET A 3 -25.26 6.86 -26.03
C MET A 3 -23.83 7.40 -25.85
N SER A 4 -23.46 8.43 -26.62
CA SER A 4 -22.15 9.08 -26.54
C SER A 4 -21.83 9.68 -25.17
N GLU A 5 -22.83 10.12 -24.41
CA GLU A 5 -22.63 10.68 -23.06
C GLU A 5 -22.35 9.55 -22.04
N PHE A 6 -22.97 8.39 -22.21
CA PHE A 6 -22.69 7.21 -21.38
C PHE A 6 -21.31 6.61 -21.67
N GLU A 7 -20.93 6.51 -22.95
CA GLU A 7 -19.58 6.06 -23.34
C GLU A 7 -18.49 7.03 -22.83
N TYR A 8 -18.77 8.34 -22.86
CA TYR A 8 -17.89 9.34 -22.27
C TYR A 8 -17.75 9.17 -20.74
N PHE A 9 -18.85 8.88 -20.04
CA PHE A 9 -18.83 8.59 -18.60
C PHE A 9 -17.98 7.36 -18.24
N GLU A 10 -18.15 6.24 -18.96
CA GLU A 10 -17.33 5.04 -18.75
C GLU A 10 -15.85 5.34 -18.96
N LYS A 11 -15.51 6.02 -20.07
CA LYS A 11 -14.14 6.41 -20.35
C LYS A 11 -13.53 7.26 -19.23
N LEU A 12 -14.26 8.26 -18.74
CA LEU A 12 -13.81 9.09 -17.63
C LEU A 12 -13.54 8.27 -16.36
N CYS A 13 -14.46 7.37 -16.00
CA CYS A 13 -14.28 6.48 -14.84
C CYS A 13 -13.01 5.63 -14.97
N VAL A 14 -12.74 5.09 -16.16
CA VAL A 14 -11.55 4.28 -16.45
C VAL A 14 -10.27 5.12 -16.35
N ASP A 15 -10.27 6.33 -16.92
CA ASP A 15 -9.12 7.25 -16.88
C ASP A 15 -8.80 7.69 -15.43
N TYR A 16 -9.83 7.96 -14.63
CA TYR A 16 -9.66 8.27 -13.21
C TYR A 16 -9.18 7.07 -12.42
N ALA A 17 -9.72 5.88 -12.68
CA ALA A 17 -9.31 4.65 -12.01
C ALA A 17 -7.84 4.30 -12.29
N ASP A 18 -7.36 4.47 -13.54
CA ASP A 18 -5.94 4.31 -13.89
C ASP A 18 -5.04 5.32 -13.15
N SER A 19 -5.47 6.58 -13.06
CA SER A 19 -4.74 7.62 -12.31
C SER A 19 -4.62 7.25 -10.83
N VAL A 20 -5.72 6.80 -10.21
CA VAL A 20 -5.73 6.34 -8.82
C VAL A 20 -4.88 5.08 -8.65
N TYR A 21 -4.91 4.13 -9.59
CA TYR A 21 -4.10 2.92 -9.52
C TYR A 21 -2.60 3.25 -9.49
N LYS A 22 -2.18 4.19 -10.34
CA LYS A 22 -0.80 4.70 -10.35
C LYS A 22 -0.45 5.42 -9.06
N MET A 23 -1.38 6.18 -8.47
CA MET A 23 -1.19 6.79 -7.16
C MET A 23 -0.86 5.75 -6.08
N VAL A 24 -1.61 4.65 -6.01
CA VAL A 24 -1.38 3.56 -5.05
C VAL A 24 0.02 2.97 -5.21
N TRP A 25 0.39 2.62 -6.44
CA TRP A 25 1.73 2.11 -6.75
C TRP A 25 2.82 3.11 -6.35
N GLU A 26 2.66 4.37 -6.70
CA GLU A 26 3.66 5.41 -6.41
C GLU A 26 3.85 5.61 -4.90
N GLN A 27 2.78 5.68 -4.12
CA GLN A 27 2.87 5.86 -2.66
C GLN A 27 3.60 4.70 -1.98
N VAL A 28 3.28 3.45 -2.36
CA VAL A 28 3.93 2.27 -1.78
C VAL A 28 5.38 2.15 -2.23
N LEU A 29 5.66 2.37 -3.52
CA LEU A 29 7.03 2.30 -4.05
C LEU A 29 7.93 3.40 -3.48
N LEU A 30 7.41 4.62 -3.30
CA LEU A 30 8.14 5.71 -2.65
C LEU A 30 8.50 5.34 -1.20
N LEU A 31 7.55 4.84 -0.42
CA LEU A 31 7.82 4.34 0.94
C LEU A 31 8.88 3.24 0.92
N SER A 32 8.73 2.22 0.07
CA SER A 32 9.66 1.09 -0.01
C SER A 32 11.08 1.51 -0.37
N ILE A 33 11.23 2.41 -1.35
CA ILE A 33 12.55 2.90 -1.79
C ILE A 33 13.14 3.84 -0.73
N TYR A 34 12.33 4.76 -0.17
CA TYR A 34 12.76 5.67 0.89
C TYR A 34 13.35 4.91 2.08
N THR A 35 12.62 3.92 2.60
CA THR A 35 13.05 3.08 3.73
C THR A 35 14.41 2.45 3.46
N ARG A 36 14.60 1.88 2.26
CA ARG A 36 15.83 1.19 1.88
C ARG A 36 16.99 2.14 1.69
N GLN A 37 16.75 3.37 1.21
CA GLN A 37 17.77 4.41 1.17
C GLN A 37 18.27 4.79 2.57
N GLN A 38 17.43 4.73 3.62
CA GLN A 38 17.87 4.97 5.00
C GLN A 38 18.79 3.86 5.57
N LEU A 39 18.78 2.67 4.97
CA LEU A 39 19.65 1.55 5.34
C LEU A 39 21.01 1.57 4.62
N MET A 40 21.23 2.52 3.71
CA MET A 40 22.48 2.65 2.96
C MET A 40 23.44 3.61 3.66
N GLU A 41 24.73 3.28 3.69
CA GLU A 41 25.77 4.27 3.99
C GLU A 41 25.82 5.32 2.88
N GLN A 42 25.25 6.50 3.13
CA GLN A 42 25.23 7.62 2.19
C GLN A 42 25.51 8.94 2.91
N ASP A 43 26.42 9.75 2.34
CA ASP A 43 26.92 10.99 2.95
C ASP A 43 25.89 12.16 2.92
N THR A 44 24.78 12.06 2.18
CA THR A 44 23.95 13.23 1.80
C THR A 44 22.42 13.08 1.92
N ILE A 45 21.87 11.86 2.06
CA ILE A 45 20.41 11.59 1.92
C ILE A 45 19.76 11.12 3.24
N LEU A 46 20.55 10.95 4.30
CA LEU A 46 20.09 10.33 5.55
C LEU A 46 19.47 11.34 6.54
N VAL A 47 18.35 10.95 7.16
CA VAL A 47 17.76 11.65 8.32
C VAL A 47 18.53 11.38 9.61
N GLU A 48 19.17 10.22 9.67
CA GLU A 48 19.98 9.75 10.78
C GLU A 48 20.95 8.70 10.27
N SER A 49 22.01 8.41 11.02
CA SER A 49 22.94 7.34 10.65
C SER A 49 22.21 6.00 10.42
N HIS A 50 22.66 5.23 9.42
CA HIS A 50 22.07 3.94 9.09
C HIS A 50 22.05 2.98 10.30
N VAL A 51 23.05 3.10 11.20
CA VAL A 51 23.11 2.34 12.46
C VAL A 51 21.95 2.72 13.38
N ASN A 52 21.74 4.02 13.61
CA ASN A 52 20.65 4.53 14.45
C ASN A 52 19.29 4.07 13.89
N PHE A 53 19.08 4.23 12.58
CA PHE A 53 17.86 3.81 11.90
C PHE A 53 17.61 2.31 12.06
N PHE A 54 18.63 1.50 11.84
CA PHE A 54 18.56 0.04 11.96
C PHE A 54 18.23 -0.41 13.39
N HIS A 55 18.83 0.21 14.41
CA HIS A 55 18.54 -0.13 15.80
C HIS A 55 17.12 0.29 16.24
N LYS A 56 16.59 1.41 15.71
CA LYS A 56 15.18 1.75 15.90
C LYS A 56 14.25 0.74 15.23
N LEU A 57 14.56 0.30 14.01
CA LEU A 57 13.78 -0.75 13.33
C LEU A 57 13.82 -2.08 14.08
N LYS A 58 14.95 -2.46 14.70
CA LYS A 58 15.02 -3.64 15.59
C LYS A 58 14.09 -3.51 16.80
N LEU A 59 14.00 -2.31 17.38
CA LEU A 59 13.08 -2.08 18.49
C LEU A 59 11.63 -2.16 18.02
N VAL A 60 11.31 -1.58 16.86
CA VAL A 60 10.00 -1.72 16.24
C VAL A 60 9.73 -3.21 16.02
N GLU A 61 10.57 -3.96 15.31
CA GLU A 61 10.44 -5.41 15.11
C GLU A 61 10.14 -6.18 16.41
N LEU A 62 10.87 -5.87 17.49
CA LEU A 62 10.66 -6.50 18.80
C LEU A 62 9.22 -6.31 19.29
N LEU A 63 8.61 -5.14 19.08
CA LEU A 63 7.22 -4.90 19.46
C LEU A 63 6.25 -5.87 18.76
N TRP A 64 6.53 -6.36 17.55
CA TRP A 64 5.63 -7.27 16.80
C TRP A 64 6.02 -8.74 16.87
N THR A 65 7.26 -9.07 17.21
CA THR A 65 7.79 -10.45 17.16
C THR A 65 7.99 -11.08 18.53
N GLU A 66 7.94 -10.30 19.61
CA GLU A 66 8.25 -10.81 20.95
C GLU A 66 7.22 -11.82 21.47
N ARG A 67 5.97 -11.71 21.04
CA ARG A 67 4.88 -12.61 21.46
C ARG A 67 4.03 -13.01 20.27
N SER A 68 3.59 -14.26 20.29
CA SER A 68 2.60 -14.79 19.35
C SER A 68 1.22 -14.16 19.58
N GLU A 69 0.36 -14.17 18.57
CA GLU A 69 -1.02 -13.65 18.70
C GLU A 69 -1.80 -14.33 19.85
N ALA A 70 -1.57 -15.62 20.08
CA ALA A 70 -2.19 -16.36 21.17
C ALA A 70 -1.77 -15.84 22.56
N GLU A 71 -0.48 -15.50 22.73
CA GLU A 71 0.03 -14.94 23.99
C GLU A 71 -0.42 -13.49 24.22
N ILE A 72 -0.71 -12.77 23.13
CA ILE A 72 -1.18 -11.38 23.18
C ILE A 72 -2.64 -11.33 23.62
N GLU A 73 -3.49 -12.26 23.19
CA GLU A 73 -4.93 -12.18 23.44
C GLU A 73 -5.28 -12.14 24.94
N GLU A 74 -4.49 -12.80 25.79
CA GLU A 74 -4.66 -12.78 27.26
C GLU A 74 -4.28 -11.44 27.92
N CYS A 75 -3.44 -10.62 27.26
CA CYS A 75 -2.91 -9.35 27.80
C CYS A 75 -3.03 -8.20 26.80
N LYS A 76 -4.00 -8.28 25.89
CA LYS A 76 -4.07 -7.47 24.67
C LYS A 76 -4.05 -5.98 24.94
N LYS A 77 -4.83 -5.54 25.93
CA LYS A 77 -4.93 -4.12 26.28
C LYS A 77 -3.60 -3.57 26.81
N GLU A 78 -3.05 -4.21 27.84
CA GLU A 78 -1.79 -3.79 28.46
C GLU A 78 -0.61 -3.85 27.48
N TYR A 79 -0.61 -4.85 26.61
CA TYR A 79 0.43 -5.02 25.61
C TYR A 79 0.34 -3.97 24.50
N GLU A 80 -0.86 -3.65 24.00
CA GLU A 80 -1.04 -2.55 23.04
C GLU A 80 -0.72 -1.18 23.64
N GLU A 81 -1.13 -0.90 24.88
CA GLU A 81 -0.76 0.34 25.60
C GLU A 81 0.77 0.50 25.68
N LEU A 82 1.48 -0.58 26.00
CA LEU A 82 2.93 -0.57 26.10
C LEU A 82 3.61 -0.44 24.72
N ARG A 83 3.10 -1.16 23.71
CA ARG A 83 3.55 -1.05 22.31
C ARG A 83 3.40 0.38 21.78
N GLU A 84 2.24 1.00 21.95
CA GLU A 84 1.99 2.39 21.54
C GLU A 84 2.90 3.36 22.31
N GLY A 85 3.08 3.15 23.61
CA GLY A 85 3.94 3.98 24.44
C GLY A 85 5.42 3.93 24.03
N ILE A 86 5.93 2.77 23.61
CA ILE A 86 7.29 2.65 23.06
C ILE A 86 7.35 3.27 21.67
N LEU A 87 6.43 2.93 20.76
CA LEU A 87 6.43 3.43 19.39
C LEU A 87 6.39 4.96 19.35
N LEU A 88 5.50 5.60 20.12
CA LEU A 88 5.41 7.05 20.22
C LEU A 88 6.77 7.68 20.58
N ARG A 89 7.52 7.08 21.49
CA ARG A 89 8.83 7.59 21.90
C ARG A 89 9.88 7.45 20.80
N ILE A 90 9.81 6.41 19.98
CA ILE A 90 10.65 6.26 18.79
C ILE A 90 10.32 7.37 17.78
N GLU A 91 9.03 7.61 17.51
CA GLU A 91 8.55 8.67 16.60
C GLU A 91 8.91 10.10 17.10
N GLU A 92 9.03 10.28 18.42
CA GLU A 92 9.49 11.52 19.05
C GLU A 92 11.03 11.68 19.07
N TYR A 93 11.77 10.74 18.48
CA TYR A 93 13.23 10.73 18.45
C TYR A 93 13.87 10.73 19.86
N ASN A 94 13.22 10.06 20.82
CA ASN A 94 13.84 9.80 22.10
C ASN A 94 15.01 8.81 21.92
N ASP A 95 16.06 8.99 22.73
CA ASP A 95 17.14 8.00 22.83
C ASP A 95 16.66 6.72 23.53
N ILE A 96 17.48 5.67 23.45
CA ILE A 96 17.17 4.40 24.10
C ILE A 96 17.03 4.53 25.62
N HIS A 97 17.77 5.45 26.27
CA HIS A 97 17.73 5.60 27.72
C HIS A 97 16.36 6.11 28.21
N LYS A 98 15.77 7.09 27.52
CA LYS A 98 14.41 7.56 27.83
C LYS A 98 13.35 6.47 27.66
N ILE A 99 13.53 5.57 26.70
CA ILE A 99 12.62 4.43 26.49
C ILE A 99 12.81 3.40 27.61
N THR A 100 14.05 3.09 27.99
CA THR A 100 14.32 2.19 29.11
C THR A 100 13.85 2.77 30.44
N ASP A 101 13.96 4.08 30.65
CA ASP A 101 13.45 4.78 31.85
C ASP A 101 11.93 4.69 31.92
N TYR A 102 11.24 4.87 30.78
CA TYR A 102 9.80 4.67 30.68
C TYR A 102 9.40 3.24 31.09
N LEU A 103 10.08 2.24 30.55
CA LEU A 103 9.80 0.84 30.88
C LEU A 103 10.14 0.51 32.34
N THR A 104 11.22 1.08 32.89
CA THR A 104 11.60 0.91 34.30
C THR A 104 10.57 1.54 35.24
N ASN A 105 9.99 2.67 34.84
CA ASN A 105 8.90 3.29 35.60
C ASN A 105 7.66 2.38 35.62
N ILE A 106 7.26 1.83 34.47
CA ILE A 106 6.16 0.86 34.41
C ILE A 106 6.48 -0.39 35.23
N SER A 107 7.70 -0.93 35.14
CA SER A 107 8.08 -2.15 35.87
C SER A 107 8.05 -1.99 37.38
N ASN A 108 8.29 -0.78 37.89
CA ASN A 108 8.41 -0.52 39.33
C ASN A 108 7.14 0.08 39.94
N ASN A 109 6.39 0.88 39.17
CA ASN A 109 5.28 1.68 39.69
C ASN A 109 3.90 1.28 39.13
N SER A 110 3.82 0.36 38.16
CA SER A 110 2.53 -0.10 37.64
C SER A 110 1.74 -0.86 38.70
N LYS A 111 0.45 -0.53 38.83
CA LYS A 111 -0.51 -1.31 39.64
C LYS A 111 -0.85 -2.67 39.01
N SER A 112 -0.71 -2.78 37.68
CA SER A 112 -0.92 -4.03 36.95
C SER A 112 0.38 -4.85 36.96
N LYS A 113 0.30 -6.05 37.55
CA LYS A 113 1.39 -7.03 37.53
C LYS A 113 1.75 -7.42 36.08
N THR A 114 0.73 -7.62 35.24
CA THR A 114 0.89 -7.93 33.82
C THR A 114 1.70 -6.86 33.09
N SER A 115 1.35 -5.58 33.25
CA SER A 115 2.11 -4.48 32.63
C SER A 115 3.54 -4.39 33.16
N SER A 116 3.75 -4.64 34.46
CA SER A 116 5.09 -4.70 35.05
C SER A 116 5.93 -5.82 34.42
N ASP A 117 5.36 -7.02 34.29
CA ASP A 117 6.07 -8.19 33.78
C ASP A 117 6.36 -8.06 32.27
N LEU A 118 5.42 -7.48 31.51
CA LEU A 118 5.64 -7.09 30.11
C LEU A 118 6.79 -6.09 29.98
N ALA A 119 6.82 -5.03 30.79
CA ALA A 119 7.89 -4.03 30.74
C ALA A 119 9.27 -4.64 31.05
N LYS A 120 9.35 -5.53 32.06
CA LYS A 120 10.59 -6.28 32.38
C LYS A 120 11.04 -7.17 31.23
N SER A 121 10.10 -7.88 30.60
CA SER A 121 10.37 -8.71 29.43
C SER A 121 10.95 -7.89 28.28
N PHE A 122 10.37 -6.73 27.95
CA PHE A 122 10.93 -5.84 26.93
C PHE A 122 12.32 -5.30 27.30
N LEU A 123 12.54 -4.90 28.56
CA LEU A 123 13.87 -4.46 29.02
C LEU A 123 14.94 -5.55 28.84
N MET A 124 14.63 -6.79 29.22
CA MET A 124 15.53 -7.93 29.01
C MET A 124 15.82 -8.13 27.52
N LYS A 125 14.80 -8.08 26.66
CA LYS A 125 14.96 -8.29 25.22
C LYS A 125 15.73 -7.20 24.52
N ILE A 126 15.55 -5.94 24.94
CA ILE A 126 16.34 -4.80 24.47
C ILE A 126 17.83 -5.06 24.76
N ALA A 127 18.16 -5.53 25.98
CA ALA A 127 19.52 -5.86 26.37
C ALA A 127 20.07 -7.07 25.61
N GLU A 128 19.31 -8.17 25.52
CA GLU A 128 19.68 -9.42 24.81
C GLU A 128 19.97 -9.16 23.33
N ARG A 129 19.17 -8.32 22.66
CA ARG A 129 19.34 -7.98 21.24
C ARG A 129 20.34 -6.83 21.01
N HIS A 130 20.99 -6.32 22.06
CA HIS A 130 21.90 -5.19 22.04
C HIS A 130 21.34 -3.97 21.30
N ILE A 131 20.07 -3.64 21.56
CA ILE A 131 19.43 -2.50 20.92
C ILE A 131 19.92 -1.22 21.61
N SER A 132 20.63 -0.37 20.85
CA SER A 132 21.14 0.90 21.35
C SER A 132 21.10 1.94 20.22
N PHE A 133 20.62 3.13 20.54
CA PHE A 133 20.55 4.23 19.60
C PHE A 133 20.48 5.58 20.31
N SER A 134 20.94 6.62 19.62
CA SER A 134 20.83 8.00 20.08
C SER A 134 19.49 8.61 19.68
N GLY A 135 19.10 9.70 20.33
CA GLY A 135 17.93 10.48 19.95
C GLY A 135 18.14 11.20 18.60
N ARG A 136 17.68 12.44 18.51
CA ARG A 136 17.93 13.26 17.31
C ARG A 136 19.42 13.56 17.16
N GLU A 137 20.01 13.19 16.02
CA GLU A 137 21.39 13.51 15.68
C GLU A 137 21.51 15.01 15.34
N LEU A 138 22.55 15.67 15.86
CA LEU A 138 22.72 17.12 15.82
C LEU A 138 22.81 17.71 14.41
N PHE A 139 23.23 16.90 13.43
CA PHE A 139 23.42 17.34 12.05
C PHE A 139 22.15 17.26 11.20
N THR A 140 21.05 16.74 11.76
CA THR A 140 19.81 16.52 11.01
C THR A 140 18.61 17.20 11.68
N HIS A 141 18.17 18.32 11.08
CA HIS A 141 16.95 19.01 11.50
C HIS A 141 15.67 18.39 10.91
N HIS A 142 15.83 17.41 10.04
CA HIS A 142 14.74 16.82 9.28
C HIS A 142 14.12 15.66 10.06
N LYS A 143 12.80 15.46 9.90
CA LYS A 143 12.11 14.24 10.32
C LYS A 143 11.99 13.27 9.15
N HIS A 144 11.72 12.01 9.45
CA HIS A 144 11.24 11.05 8.45
C HIS A 144 9.85 11.46 7.95
N PHE A 145 9.59 11.20 6.68
CA PHE A 145 8.24 11.39 6.09
C PHE A 145 7.28 10.26 6.45
N TYR A 146 7.82 9.12 6.84
CA TYR A 146 7.06 7.93 7.19
C TYR A 146 7.37 7.56 8.63
N SER A 147 6.40 6.96 9.32
CA SER A 147 6.62 6.41 10.66
C SER A 147 7.60 5.24 10.61
N TYR A 148 8.31 4.97 11.71
CA TYR A 148 9.16 3.78 11.80
C TYR A 148 8.34 2.50 11.67
N TYR A 149 7.06 2.52 12.08
CA TYR A 149 6.14 1.42 11.81
C TYR A 149 5.92 1.18 10.31
N ALA A 150 5.57 2.22 9.55
CA ALA A 150 5.35 2.11 8.11
C ALA A 150 6.63 1.63 7.40
N MET A 151 7.77 2.21 7.78
CA MET A 151 9.08 1.81 7.25
C MET A 151 9.39 0.34 7.57
N TYR A 152 9.16 -0.12 8.80
CA TYR A 152 9.30 -1.54 9.17
C TYR A 152 8.40 -2.46 8.34
N ARG A 153 7.09 -2.16 8.25
CA ARG A 153 6.14 -2.97 7.46
C ARG A 153 6.49 -2.96 5.97
N SER A 154 7.08 -1.89 5.45
CA SER A 154 7.57 -1.83 4.06
C SER A 154 8.80 -2.71 3.77
N LEU A 155 9.41 -3.29 4.80
CA LEU A 155 10.46 -4.30 4.68
C LEU A 155 9.86 -5.70 4.85
N THR A 156 9.04 -5.90 5.87
CA THR A 156 8.55 -7.22 6.29
C THR A 156 7.31 -7.71 5.54
N GLU A 157 6.50 -6.82 4.96
CA GLU A 157 5.25 -7.15 4.26
C GLU A 157 5.28 -6.86 2.76
N SER A 158 6.45 -6.56 2.21
CA SER A 158 6.60 -6.07 0.83
C SER A 158 5.84 -6.93 -0.20
N VAL A 159 5.98 -8.27 -0.12
CA VAL A 159 5.30 -9.19 -1.04
C VAL A 159 3.79 -9.18 -0.84
N SER A 160 3.32 -9.20 0.42
CA SER A 160 1.90 -9.13 0.77
C SER A 160 1.25 -7.89 0.19
N VAL A 161 1.91 -6.74 0.33
CA VAL A 161 1.38 -5.45 -0.14
C VAL A 161 1.37 -5.37 -1.66
N PHE A 162 2.46 -5.74 -2.34
CA PHE A 162 2.48 -5.71 -3.81
C PHE A 162 1.40 -6.63 -4.39
N ARG A 163 1.17 -7.79 -3.77
CA ARG A 163 0.07 -8.68 -4.14
C ARG A 163 -1.29 -8.01 -3.95
N LYS A 164 -1.55 -7.39 -2.79
CA LYS A 164 -2.80 -6.64 -2.56
C LYS A 164 -3.04 -5.55 -3.60
N ILE A 165 -1.99 -4.82 -4.02
CA ILE A 165 -2.12 -3.80 -5.08
C ILE A 165 -2.50 -4.45 -6.41
N LEU A 166 -1.84 -5.56 -6.76
CA LEU A 166 -2.11 -6.31 -7.99
C LEU A 166 -3.53 -6.90 -8.03
N GLU A 167 -4.09 -7.26 -6.86
CA GLU A 167 -5.45 -7.78 -6.68
C GLU A 167 -6.54 -6.70 -6.83
N LEU A 168 -6.20 -5.40 -6.76
CA LEU A 168 -7.18 -4.31 -6.97
C LEU A 168 -7.82 -4.35 -8.37
N ASP A 169 -7.07 -4.81 -9.38
CA ASP A 169 -7.47 -4.91 -10.79
C ASP A 169 -8.41 -3.79 -11.28
N PHE A 170 -7.89 -2.57 -11.41
CA PHE A 170 -8.63 -1.44 -11.99
C PHE A 170 -8.61 -1.46 -13.54
N SER A 171 -8.75 -2.64 -14.15
CA SER A 171 -8.90 -2.76 -15.60
C SER A 171 -10.23 -2.21 -16.10
N GLU A 172 -10.27 -1.76 -17.36
CA GLU A 172 -11.50 -1.27 -18.02
C GLU A 172 -12.68 -2.22 -17.80
N LYS A 173 -12.46 -3.52 -18.06
CA LYS A 173 -13.49 -4.56 -17.85
C LYS A 173 -14.04 -4.55 -16.42
N ARG A 174 -13.16 -4.53 -15.41
CA ARG A 174 -13.59 -4.55 -13.99
C ARG A 174 -14.36 -3.30 -13.62
N ILE A 175 -13.92 -2.12 -14.08
CA ILE A 175 -14.62 -0.85 -13.87
C ILE A 175 -16.01 -0.89 -14.52
N SER A 176 -16.11 -1.35 -15.77
CA SER A 176 -17.39 -1.49 -16.48
C SER A 176 -18.34 -2.45 -15.76
N ASP A 177 -17.82 -3.57 -15.26
CA ASP A 177 -18.60 -4.56 -14.49
C ASP A 177 -19.11 -3.99 -13.16
N LEU A 178 -18.30 -3.20 -12.45
CA LEU A 178 -18.69 -2.54 -11.20
C LEU A 178 -19.79 -1.49 -11.44
N ILE A 179 -19.65 -0.66 -12.48
CA ILE A 179 -20.66 0.33 -12.87
C ILE A 179 -21.97 -0.37 -13.24
N LEU A 180 -21.91 -1.43 -14.06
CA LEU A 180 -23.09 -2.19 -14.46
C LEU A 180 -23.80 -2.81 -13.25
N HIS A 181 -23.05 -3.42 -12.34
CA HIS A 181 -23.57 -4.01 -11.12
C HIS A 181 -24.30 -2.96 -10.27
N ASP A 182 -23.71 -1.77 -10.09
CA ASP A 182 -24.36 -0.70 -9.33
C ASP A 182 -25.64 -0.18 -10.02
N ILE A 183 -25.61 0.06 -11.33
CA ILE A 183 -26.80 0.46 -12.10
C ILE A 183 -27.93 -0.58 -11.93
N LYS A 184 -27.62 -1.88 -12.02
CA LYS A 184 -28.60 -2.96 -11.80
C LYS A 184 -29.14 -2.94 -10.38
N ASN A 185 -28.28 -2.75 -9.38
CA ASN A 185 -28.67 -2.69 -7.97
C ASN A 185 -29.60 -1.50 -7.67
N GLN A 186 -29.36 -0.34 -8.25
CA GLN A 186 -30.22 0.83 -8.10
C GLN A 186 -31.66 0.59 -8.62
N HIS A 187 -31.85 -0.38 -9.51
CA HIS A 187 -33.17 -0.81 -10.00
C HIS A 187 -33.72 -2.06 -9.29
N GLY A 188 -33.07 -2.53 -8.22
CA GLY A 188 -33.48 -3.73 -7.46
C GLY A 188 -33.18 -5.04 -8.16
N LEU A 189 -32.27 -5.05 -9.14
CA LEU A 189 -31.95 -6.23 -9.96
C LEU A 189 -30.78 -7.03 -9.36
N HIS A 190 -30.87 -7.35 -8.06
CA HIS A 190 -29.78 -7.94 -7.26
C HIS A 190 -29.46 -9.41 -7.57
N ASN A 191 -30.42 -10.19 -8.08
CA ASN A 191 -30.25 -11.64 -8.27
C ASN A 191 -30.70 -12.14 -9.65
N PRO A 192 -29.91 -13.00 -10.33
CA PRO A 192 -30.36 -13.70 -11.54
C PRO A 192 -31.60 -14.58 -11.27
N LEU A 193 -31.72 -15.10 -10.05
CA LEU A 193 -32.75 -16.05 -9.61
C LEU A 193 -34.06 -15.42 -9.16
N ASP A 194 -34.11 -14.08 -8.97
CA ASP A 194 -35.36 -13.41 -8.63
C ASP A 194 -36.24 -13.36 -9.88
N GLN A 195 -37.19 -14.28 -9.97
CA GLN A 195 -38.29 -14.23 -10.95
C GLN A 195 -39.27 -13.12 -10.56
N VAL A 196 -38.83 -11.87 -10.62
CA VAL A 196 -39.76 -10.75 -10.67
C VAL A 196 -40.47 -10.88 -12.02
N ARG A 197 -41.79 -11.12 -12.00
CA ARG A 197 -42.66 -10.81 -13.15
C ARG A 197 -42.66 -9.29 -13.33
N ASP A 198 -41.53 -8.75 -13.79
CA ASP A 198 -41.38 -7.32 -14.01
C ASP A 198 -42.16 -7.00 -15.29
N THR A 199 -43.29 -6.32 -15.13
CA THR A 199 -44.09 -5.78 -16.24
C THR A 199 -43.44 -4.55 -16.87
N ASP A 200 -42.32 -4.10 -16.30
CA ASP A 200 -41.51 -2.99 -16.77
C ASP A 200 -40.52 -3.44 -17.86
N ASN A 201 -40.83 -3.06 -19.12
CA ASN A 201 -40.01 -3.35 -20.29
C ASN A 201 -38.58 -2.82 -20.18
N PHE A 202 -38.36 -1.72 -19.46
CA PHE A 202 -37.02 -1.17 -19.24
C PHE A 202 -36.22 -2.10 -18.32
N LYS A 203 -36.78 -2.47 -17.17
CA LYS A 203 -36.10 -3.34 -16.19
C LYS A 203 -35.80 -4.73 -16.74
N SER A 204 -36.74 -5.33 -17.48
CA SER A 204 -36.51 -6.65 -18.10
C SER A 204 -35.35 -6.62 -19.10
N SER A 205 -35.30 -5.55 -19.92
CA SER A 205 -34.21 -5.30 -20.86
C SER A 205 -32.89 -5.10 -20.12
N LEU A 206 -32.86 -4.24 -19.10
CA LEU A 206 -31.65 -3.94 -18.31
C LEU A 206 -31.12 -5.17 -17.58
N LYS A 207 -32.01 -6.01 -17.02
CA LYS A 207 -31.63 -7.26 -16.35
C LYS A 207 -30.87 -8.19 -17.30
N SER A 208 -31.30 -8.26 -18.56
CA SER A 208 -30.70 -9.08 -19.62
C SER A 208 -29.36 -8.58 -20.17
N ALA A 209 -28.96 -7.34 -19.84
CA ALA A 209 -27.71 -6.77 -20.32
C ALA A 209 -26.51 -7.51 -19.71
N ASN A 210 -25.63 -8.05 -20.55
CA ASN A 210 -24.46 -8.82 -20.13
C ASN A 210 -23.20 -7.95 -19.92
N ASN A 211 -23.22 -6.72 -20.41
CA ASN A 211 -22.11 -5.77 -20.28
C ASN A 211 -22.64 -4.33 -20.24
N LEU A 212 -21.77 -3.40 -19.82
CA LEU A 212 -22.12 -2.00 -19.62
C LEU A 212 -22.57 -1.33 -20.93
N LYS A 213 -21.93 -1.65 -22.06
CA LYS A 213 -22.31 -1.12 -23.38
C LYS A 213 -23.75 -1.47 -23.76
N GLN A 214 -24.19 -2.70 -23.52
CA GLN A 214 -25.58 -3.11 -23.75
C GLN A 214 -26.54 -2.35 -22.83
N ALA A 215 -26.20 -2.21 -21.54
CA ALA A 215 -27.00 -1.46 -20.59
C ALA A 215 -27.15 0.01 -21.00
N PHE A 216 -26.08 0.66 -21.44
CA PHE A 216 -26.14 2.03 -21.97
C PHE A 216 -26.98 2.15 -23.24
N GLY A 217 -26.92 1.17 -24.14
CA GLY A 217 -27.80 1.12 -25.30
C GLY A 217 -29.28 1.09 -24.91
N ILE A 218 -29.63 0.30 -23.89
CA ILE A 218 -30.98 0.25 -23.33
C ILE A 218 -31.33 1.59 -22.66
N MET A 219 -30.50 2.12 -21.78
CA MET A 219 -30.74 3.41 -21.11
C MET A 219 -30.92 4.56 -22.11
N ALA A 220 -30.13 4.60 -23.19
CA ALA A 220 -30.27 5.61 -24.23
C ALA A 220 -31.65 5.58 -24.91
N GLN A 221 -32.24 4.40 -25.11
CA GLN A 221 -33.59 4.27 -25.69
C GLN A 221 -34.69 4.87 -24.79
N TYR A 222 -34.53 4.73 -23.47
CA TYR A 222 -35.49 5.22 -22.46
C TYR A 222 -35.16 6.62 -21.93
N SER A 223 -34.16 7.28 -22.50
CA SER A 223 -33.65 8.57 -22.02
C SER A 223 -34.59 9.77 -22.18
N HIS A 224 -35.70 9.60 -22.91
CA HIS A 224 -36.76 10.59 -23.06
C HIS A 224 -37.78 10.51 -21.92
N SER A 225 -37.85 9.39 -21.19
CA SER A 225 -38.82 9.13 -20.12
C SER A 225 -38.17 8.95 -18.74
N ILE A 226 -36.89 8.59 -18.69
CA ILE A 226 -36.13 8.41 -17.45
C ILE A 226 -34.96 9.38 -17.43
N ASP A 227 -34.83 10.12 -16.33
CA ASP A 227 -33.63 10.89 -16.04
C ASP A 227 -32.54 9.98 -15.45
N PHE A 228 -31.47 9.78 -16.22
CA PHE A 228 -30.35 8.92 -15.85
C PHE A 228 -29.21 9.67 -15.16
N GLU A 229 -29.24 11.01 -15.10
CA GLU A 229 -28.17 11.77 -14.44
C GLU A 229 -28.01 11.40 -12.95
N PRO A 230 -29.09 11.23 -12.15
CA PRO A 230 -28.97 10.76 -10.78
C PRO A 230 -28.38 9.34 -10.66
N ILE A 231 -28.70 8.46 -11.60
CA ILE A 231 -28.24 7.06 -11.61
C ILE A 231 -26.74 7.01 -11.86
N ILE A 232 -26.26 7.78 -12.85
CA ILE A 232 -24.83 7.89 -13.17
C ILE A 232 -24.05 8.52 -12.02
N LYS A 233 -24.59 9.56 -11.38
CA LYS A 233 -23.98 10.17 -10.18
C LYS A 233 -23.86 9.16 -9.02
N LYS A 234 -24.89 8.35 -8.78
CA LYS A 234 -24.87 7.29 -7.77
C LYS A 234 -23.85 6.19 -8.10
N ALA A 235 -23.77 5.76 -9.36
CA ALA A 235 -22.80 4.77 -9.82
C ALA A 235 -21.35 5.26 -9.70
N HIS A 236 -21.09 6.52 -10.05
CA HIS A 236 -19.77 7.15 -9.83
C HIS A 236 -19.38 7.18 -8.35
N SER A 237 -20.31 7.56 -7.48
CA SER A 237 -20.07 7.62 -6.03
C SER A 237 -19.83 6.22 -5.45
N ALA A 238 -20.59 5.21 -5.90
CA ALA A 238 -20.41 3.83 -5.48
C ALA A 238 -19.04 3.28 -5.90
N LEU A 239 -18.60 3.59 -7.12
CA LEU A 239 -17.26 3.24 -7.60
C LEU A 239 -16.16 3.89 -6.76
N ALA A 240 -16.26 5.21 -6.51
CA ALA A 240 -15.30 5.95 -5.69
C ALA A 240 -15.16 5.34 -4.28
N ARG A 241 -16.28 5.02 -3.64
CA ARG A 241 -16.29 4.38 -2.31
C ARG A 241 -15.65 3.00 -2.33
N GLN A 242 -16.00 2.16 -3.31
CA GLN A 242 -15.43 0.82 -3.44
C GLN A 242 -13.90 0.90 -3.60
N MET A 243 -13.43 1.75 -4.50
CA MET A 243 -12.00 1.97 -4.71
C MET A 243 -11.31 2.53 -3.47
N GLY A 244 -11.92 3.51 -2.79
CA GLY A 244 -11.40 4.06 -1.54
C GLY A 244 -11.22 2.99 -0.46
N ALA A 245 -12.22 2.11 -0.30
CA ALA A 245 -12.16 0.97 0.63
C ALA A 245 -11.06 -0.03 0.26
N ASP A 246 -10.96 -0.38 -1.02
CA ASP A 246 -9.96 -1.34 -1.49
C ASP A 246 -8.53 -0.79 -1.29
N ILE A 247 -8.31 0.50 -1.54
CA ILE A 247 -7.03 1.19 -1.33
C ILE A 247 -6.71 1.34 0.16
N TYR A 248 -7.71 1.64 0.99
CA TYR A 248 -7.55 1.62 2.44
C TYR A 248 -7.07 0.24 2.93
N GLY A 249 -7.57 -0.86 2.35
CA GLY A 249 -7.10 -2.21 2.62
C GLY A 249 -5.60 -2.46 2.30
N VAL A 250 -5.03 -1.67 1.39
CA VAL A 250 -3.59 -1.64 1.09
C VAL A 250 -2.85 -0.74 2.11
N PHE A 251 -3.28 0.51 2.27
CA PHE A 251 -2.55 1.52 3.06
C PHE A 251 -2.60 1.25 4.57
N SER A 252 -3.67 0.61 5.06
CA SER A 252 -3.82 0.20 6.46
C SER A 252 -2.70 -0.73 6.94
N VAL A 253 -2.02 -1.45 6.04
CA VAL A 253 -0.83 -2.25 6.41
C VAL A 253 0.28 -1.36 7.01
N PHE A 254 0.38 -0.10 6.56
CA PHE A 254 1.39 0.87 6.99
C PHE A 254 0.90 1.82 8.08
N GLN A 255 -0.37 1.76 8.47
CA GLN A 255 -0.97 2.64 9.46
C GLN A 255 -1.32 1.84 10.71
N LYS A 256 -0.64 2.12 11.83
CA LYS A 256 -0.94 1.44 13.10
C LYS A 256 -2.10 2.09 13.86
N SER A 257 -2.27 3.40 13.71
CA SER A 257 -3.16 4.21 14.54
C SER A 257 -3.63 5.48 13.82
N ILE A 258 -4.34 5.32 12.72
CA ILE A 258 -5.33 6.34 12.34
C ILE A 258 -6.67 5.82 12.86
N ILE A 259 -7.00 6.31 14.06
CA ILE A 259 -8.31 6.35 14.72
C ILE A 259 -9.43 5.69 13.88
N THR A 260 -9.58 4.37 14.01
CA THR A 260 -10.85 3.71 13.72
C THR A 260 -11.78 4.05 14.88
N LYS A 261 -12.54 5.14 14.74
CA LYS A 261 -13.80 5.21 15.46
C LYS A 261 -14.68 4.08 14.93
N GLY A 262 -14.62 2.93 15.60
CA GLY A 262 -15.43 1.75 15.30
C GLY A 262 -14.57 0.52 14.99
N GLU A 263 -14.38 -0.35 15.97
CA GLU A 263 -13.79 -1.69 15.82
C GLU A 263 -14.62 -2.64 14.90
N TYR A 264 -15.65 -2.15 14.21
CA TYR A 264 -16.57 -2.98 13.43
C TYR A 264 -17.09 -2.38 12.11
N SER A 265 -16.64 -1.19 11.66
CA SER A 265 -17.15 -0.66 10.39
C SER A 265 -16.35 -1.21 9.21
N LYS A 266 -16.97 -2.12 8.44
CA LYS A 266 -16.50 -2.55 7.11
C LYS A 266 -16.48 -1.41 6.07
N THR A 267 -16.83 -0.20 6.46
CA THR A 267 -16.88 1.01 5.63
C THR A 267 -15.74 1.95 6.00
N PRO A 268 -14.94 2.42 5.02
CA PRO A 268 -13.97 3.48 5.26
C PRO A 268 -14.71 4.73 5.77
N VAL A 269 -14.29 5.23 6.93
CA VAL A 269 -14.77 6.49 7.50
C VAL A 269 -13.92 7.60 6.87
N SER A 270 -14.55 8.66 6.35
CA SER A 270 -13.80 9.75 5.71
C SER A 270 -12.79 10.39 6.68
N LEU A 271 -11.70 10.99 6.17
CA LEU A 271 -10.74 11.69 7.03
C LEU A 271 -11.43 12.77 7.88
N PHE A 272 -12.41 13.46 7.29
CA PHE A 272 -13.20 14.45 7.97
C PHE A 272 -13.94 13.89 9.20
N GLU A 273 -14.59 12.73 9.08
CA GLU A 273 -15.31 12.09 10.18
C GLU A 273 -14.37 11.55 11.27
N GLN A 274 -13.14 11.21 10.91
CA GLN A 274 -12.11 10.84 11.87
C GLN A 274 -11.58 12.07 12.61
N MET A 275 -11.42 13.19 11.90
CA MET A 275 -10.81 14.41 12.40
C MET A 275 -11.78 15.32 13.16
N VAL A 276 -13.06 15.38 12.77
CA VAL A 276 -14.04 16.34 13.30
C VAL A 276 -15.22 15.62 13.94
N THR A 277 -15.48 15.93 15.20
CA THR A 277 -16.64 15.41 15.94
C THR A 277 -17.66 16.50 16.17
N PHE A 278 -18.93 16.17 15.93
CA PHE A 278 -20.07 17.05 16.10
C PHE A 278 -20.86 16.58 17.33
N ASP A 279 -20.91 17.41 18.36
CA ASP A 279 -21.81 17.23 19.49
C ASP A 279 -22.92 18.29 19.34
N ASP A 280 -24.07 17.88 18.78
CA ASP A 280 -25.24 18.74 18.53
C ASP A 280 -26.26 18.56 19.67
N THR A 281 -26.46 19.62 20.44
CA THR A 281 -27.47 19.71 21.49
C THR A 281 -28.49 20.80 21.11
N PRO A 282 -29.71 20.79 21.68
CA PRO A 282 -30.73 21.80 21.33
C PRO A 282 -30.28 23.26 21.44
N ASP A 283 -29.32 23.56 22.33
CA ASP A 283 -28.87 24.92 22.63
C ASP A 283 -27.45 25.21 22.12
N GLU A 284 -26.62 24.18 21.89
CA GLU A 284 -25.21 24.34 21.54
C GLU A 284 -24.75 23.31 20.50
N LEU A 285 -23.94 23.78 19.54
CA LEU A 285 -23.17 22.93 18.63
C LEU A 285 -21.69 23.00 18.99
N VAL A 286 -21.12 21.90 19.47
CA VAL A 286 -19.69 21.80 19.79
C VAL A 286 -18.96 21.01 18.72
N LEU A 287 -17.95 21.65 18.13
CA LEU A 287 -17.04 21.04 17.16
C LEU A 287 -15.71 20.73 17.85
N LYS A 288 -15.30 19.46 17.86
CA LYS A 288 -13.94 19.08 18.31
C LYS A 288 -13.14 18.58 17.11
N ILE A 289 -11.92 19.11 16.96
CA ILE A 289 -11.02 18.78 15.87
C ILE A 289 -9.79 18.10 16.45
N ASP A 290 -9.46 16.91 15.94
CA ASP A 290 -8.21 16.22 16.27
C ASP A 290 -7.02 17.01 15.71
N ARG A 291 -6.20 17.55 16.61
CA ARG A 291 -5.05 18.38 16.24
C ARG A 291 -4.02 17.61 15.40
N LYS A 292 -3.76 16.34 15.69
CA LYS A 292 -2.76 15.56 14.96
C LYS A 292 -3.21 15.34 13.53
N LEU A 293 -4.48 14.97 13.32
CA LEU A 293 -5.04 14.79 11.97
C LEU A 293 -5.12 16.12 11.20
N LEU A 294 -5.41 17.22 11.89
CA LEU A 294 -5.41 18.56 11.29
C LEU A 294 -4.01 18.97 10.78
N GLU A 295 -2.97 18.74 11.58
CA GLU A 295 -1.56 19.02 11.19
C GLU A 295 -1.16 18.19 9.95
N LYS A 296 -1.65 16.95 9.82
CA LYS A 296 -1.43 16.13 8.61
C LYS A 296 -2.15 16.69 7.38
N TYR A 297 -3.41 17.10 7.55
CA TYR A 297 -4.19 17.65 6.45
C TYR A 297 -3.69 19.03 6.01
N GLU A 298 -3.12 19.81 6.91
CA GLU A 298 -2.47 21.09 6.59
C GLU A 298 -1.35 20.93 5.54
N LEU A 299 -0.62 19.81 5.57
CA LEU A 299 0.41 19.49 4.56
C LEU A 299 -0.17 19.30 3.15
N LEU A 300 -1.47 19.00 3.05
CA LEU A 300 -2.22 18.83 1.80
C LEU A 300 -2.89 20.13 1.34
N GLY A 301 -2.57 21.26 1.98
CA GLY A 301 -2.65 22.56 1.32
C GLY A 301 -3.87 23.43 1.56
N LYS A 302 -4.97 22.92 2.12
CA LYS A 302 -6.19 23.72 2.28
C LYS A 302 -6.98 23.38 3.55
N LEU A 303 -6.75 24.14 4.62
CA LEU A 303 -7.65 24.15 5.80
C LEU A 303 -9.08 24.55 5.41
N ASP A 304 -9.26 25.32 4.34
CA ASP A 304 -10.58 25.69 3.79
C ASP A 304 -11.45 24.46 3.50
N GLY A 305 -10.84 23.35 3.07
CA GLY A 305 -11.56 22.09 2.84
C GLY A 305 -12.24 21.55 4.10
N VAL A 306 -11.62 21.73 5.27
CA VAL A 306 -12.21 21.39 6.57
C VAL A 306 -13.42 22.27 6.87
N MET A 307 -13.30 23.57 6.64
CA MET A 307 -14.36 24.54 6.91
C MET A 307 -15.54 24.37 5.95
N ASP A 308 -15.28 24.04 4.68
CA ASP A 308 -16.32 23.72 3.71
C ASP A 308 -17.05 22.42 4.06
N ALA A 309 -16.33 21.39 4.52
CA ALA A 309 -16.92 20.16 5.04
C ALA A 309 -17.80 20.41 6.27
N ILE A 310 -17.32 21.21 7.23
CA ILE A 310 -18.12 21.66 8.39
C ILE A 310 -19.37 22.41 7.92
N ARG A 311 -19.24 23.36 6.99
CA ARG A 311 -20.36 24.11 6.44
C ARG A 311 -21.40 23.18 5.82
N ARG A 312 -21.00 22.20 5.01
CA ARG A 312 -21.90 21.21 4.40
C ARG A 312 -22.65 20.39 5.45
N LYS A 313 -21.98 19.99 6.52
CA LYS A 313 -22.60 19.16 7.57
C LYS A 313 -23.57 19.94 8.46
N ILE A 314 -23.33 21.24 8.67
CA ILE A 314 -24.21 22.11 9.48
C ILE A 314 -25.38 22.65 8.65
N SER A 315 -25.14 23.00 7.39
CA SER A 315 -26.15 23.58 6.52
C SER A 315 -27.12 22.49 6.07
N ARG A 316 -28.31 22.42 6.68
CA ARG A 316 -29.41 21.49 6.33
C ARG A 316 -30.02 21.74 4.92
N ASP A 317 -29.29 22.38 4.01
CA ASP A 317 -29.78 22.86 2.70
C ASP A 317 -29.67 21.83 1.55
N SER A 318 -29.16 20.62 1.81
CA SER A 318 -29.36 19.50 0.89
C SER A 318 -30.63 18.76 1.26
N THR A 319 -31.57 18.64 0.31
CA THR A 319 -32.75 17.75 0.33
C THR A 319 -32.58 16.58 1.31
N PRO A 320 -33.58 16.30 2.19
CA PRO A 320 -33.45 15.27 3.21
C PRO A 320 -33.20 13.92 2.53
N VAL A 321 -31.94 13.54 2.44
CA VAL A 321 -31.52 12.19 2.13
C VAL A 321 -31.93 11.40 3.35
N SER A 322 -32.74 10.35 3.18
CA SER A 322 -33.13 9.55 4.34
C SER A 322 -31.85 9.08 5.05
N PRO A 323 -31.83 8.93 6.39
CA PRO A 323 -30.66 8.43 7.11
C PRO A 323 -30.14 7.11 6.54
N ARG A 324 -31.03 6.32 5.93
CA ARG A 324 -30.72 5.07 5.20
C ARG A 324 -29.98 5.32 3.90
N GLU A 325 -30.39 6.30 3.10
CA GLU A 325 -29.71 6.67 1.85
C GLU A 325 -28.36 7.34 2.11
N GLU A 326 -28.21 8.11 3.19
CA GLU A 326 -26.94 8.73 3.58
C GLU A 326 -25.93 7.68 4.10
N TYR A 327 -26.43 6.65 4.81
CA TYR A 327 -25.64 5.45 5.14
C TYR A 327 -25.20 4.66 3.91
N THR A 328 -26.04 4.61 2.86
CA THR A 328 -25.80 3.77 1.68
C THR A 328 -25.01 4.51 0.60
N HIS A 329 -25.13 5.84 0.53
CA HIS A 329 -24.49 6.74 -0.43
C HIS A 329 -24.25 8.11 0.23
N PRO A 330 -23.21 8.25 1.08
CA PRO A 330 -22.89 9.55 1.67
C PRO A 330 -22.66 10.58 0.56
N SER A 331 -23.17 11.80 0.77
CA SER A 331 -23.13 12.89 -0.22
C SER A 331 -21.71 13.31 -0.63
N THR A 332 -20.71 12.79 0.08
CA THR A 332 -19.30 13.17 0.07
C THR A 332 -18.45 12.49 -1.00
N ASP A 333 -18.87 11.36 -1.57
CA ASP A 333 -18.08 10.63 -2.60
C ASP A 333 -18.42 10.99 -4.06
N ARG A 334 -19.29 11.97 -4.28
CA ARG A 334 -19.82 12.30 -5.62
C ARG A 334 -18.74 12.75 -6.62
N SER A 335 -17.72 13.48 -6.17
CA SER A 335 -16.58 13.93 -6.99
C SER A 335 -15.23 13.34 -6.57
N SER A 336 -15.17 12.57 -5.48
CA SER A 336 -13.92 12.10 -4.87
C SER A 336 -12.97 11.41 -5.83
N LEU A 337 -13.47 10.53 -6.71
CA LEU A 337 -12.64 9.83 -7.69
C LEU A 337 -11.95 10.79 -8.68
N LEU A 338 -12.69 11.78 -9.18
CA LEU A 338 -12.15 12.86 -10.03
C LEU A 338 -11.14 13.71 -9.25
N ASP A 339 -11.48 14.10 -8.03
CA ASP A 339 -10.66 15.00 -7.22
C ASP A 339 -9.31 14.34 -6.86
N VAL A 340 -9.31 13.05 -6.47
CA VAL A 340 -8.07 12.30 -6.22
C VAL A 340 -7.28 12.08 -7.51
N ALA A 341 -7.94 11.77 -8.63
CA ALA A 341 -7.26 11.62 -9.91
C ALA A 341 -6.58 12.93 -10.36
N ASN A 342 -7.28 14.06 -10.21
CA ASN A 342 -6.74 15.38 -10.50
C ASN A 342 -5.57 15.73 -9.60
N TRP A 343 -5.73 15.51 -8.28
CA TRP A 343 -4.65 15.70 -7.32
C TRP A 343 -3.41 14.91 -7.74
N TYR A 344 -3.56 13.60 -8.00
CA TYR A 344 -2.45 12.74 -8.41
C TYR A 344 -1.77 13.23 -9.70
N ASN A 345 -2.56 13.60 -10.72
CA ASN A 345 -2.02 14.07 -11.99
C ASN A 345 -1.15 15.33 -11.85
N GLN A 346 -1.39 16.15 -10.82
CA GLN A 346 -0.61 17.34 -10.52
C GLN A 346 0.63 17.04 -9.68
N VAL A 347 0.50 16.13 -8.71
CA VAL A 347 1.57 15.86 -7.73
C VAL A 347 2.50 14.71 -8.12
N ARG A 348 2.12 13.85 -9.08
CA ARG A 348 2.86 12.63 -9.44
C ARG A 348 4.36 12.84 -9.58
N THR A 349 5.12 11.85 -9.14
CA THR A 349 6.57 11.82 -9.30
C THR A 349 6.96 11.17 -10.63
N PRO A 350 8.22 11.29 -11.06
CA PRO A 350 8.67 10.61 -12.25
C PRO A 350 9.20 9.19 -11.95
N ILE A 351 8.88 8.61 -10.78
CA ILE A 351 9.44 7.32 -10.33
C ILE A 351 9.13 6.17 -11.31
N PHE A 352 7.93 6.20 -11.89
CA PHE A 352 7.54 5.44 -13.08
C PHE A 352 6.56 6.27 -13.93
N ILE A 353 6.34 5.87 -15.19
CA ILE A 353 5.39 6.53 -16.08
C ILE A 353 4.16 5.64 -16.30
N ARG A 354 4.38 4.34 -16.49
CA ARG A 354 3.33 3.34 -16.72
C ARG A 354 3.39 2.26 -15.65
N VAL A 355 2.24 1.66 -15.35
CA VAL A 355 2.16 0.52 -14.42
C VAL A 355 3.04 -0.66 -14.87
N THR A 356 3.26 -0.82 -16.18
CA THR A 356 4.19 -1.82 -16.75
C THR A 356 5.65 -1.61 -16.34
N ASP A 357 6.00 -0.43 -15.81
CA ASP A 357 7.36 -0.16 -15.32
C ASP A 357 7.53 -0.60 -13.84
N CYS A 358 6.43 -0.74 -13.08
CA CYS A 358 6.42 -1.14 -11.66
C CYS A 358 7.14 -2.47 -11.37
N PRO A 359 7.01 -3.53 -12.17
CA PRO A 359 7.75 -4.79 -11.95
C PRO A 359 9.25 -4.60 -11.82
N SER A 360 9.85 -3.68 -12.59
CA SER A 360 11.28 -3.40 -12.52
C SER A 360 11.68 -2.71 -11.21
N LEU A 361 10.79 -1.90 -10.64
CA LEU A 361 11.00 -1.27 -9.33
C LEU A 361 10.83 -2.29 -8.19
N VAL A 362 9.82 -3.15 -8.27
CA VAL A 362 9.63 -4.28 -7.33
C VAL A 362 10.84 -5.21 -7.34
N ALA A 363 11.34 -5.59 -8.53
CA ALA A 363 12.54 -6.40 -8.64
C ALA A 363 13.79 -5.67 -8.12
N SER A 364 13.89 -4.35 -8.29
CA SER A 364 14.98 -3.54 -7.72
C SER A 364 14.94 -3.51 -6.19
N ILE A 365 13.75 -3.47 -5.60
CA ILE A 365 13.53 -3.53 -4.16
C ILE A 365 13.98 -4.90 -3.63
N PHE A 366 13.52 -5.99 -4.24
CA PHE A 366 13.92 -7.34 -3.82
C PHE A 366 15.40 -7.63 -4.07
N GLU A 367 16.00 -7.09 -5.13
CA GLU A 367 17.45 -7.20 -5.37
C GLU A 367 18.25 -6.54 -4.26
N PHE A 368 17.82 -5.35 -3.85
CA PHE A 368 18.42 -4.65 -2.72
C PHE A 368 18.28 -5.47 -1.43
N ASP A 369 17.08 -5.97 -1.14
CA ASP A 369 16.81 -6.73 0.09
C ASP A 369 17.64 -8.00 0.15
N PHE A 370 17.78 -8.70 -0.98
CA PHE A 370 18.63 -9.88 -1.08
C PHE A 370 20.10 -9.55 -0.82
N ARG A 371 20.62 -8.49 -1.46
CA ARG A 371 22.00 -8.05 -1.31
C ARG A 371 22.32 -7.61 0.11
N MET A 372 21.37 -6.96 0.78
CA MET A 372 21.52 -6.44 2.14
C MET A 372 21.10 -7.46 3.22
N ARG A 373 20.53 -8.62 2.84
CA ARG A 373 19.97 -9.64 3.75
C ARG A 373 18.98 -9.07 4.76
N ILE A 374 18.00 -8.32 4.26
CA ILE A 374 16.95 -7.70 5.06
C ILE A 374 15.57 -8.19 4.63
N GLY A 375 14.56 -7.93 5.47
CA GLY A 375 13.17 -8.29 5.18
C GLY A 375 13.03 -9.78 4.92
N LEU A 376 12.47 -10.12 3.76
CA LEU A 376 12.27 -11.51 3.33
C LEU A 376 13.56 -12.34 3.29
N PHE A 377 14.71 -11.72 3.04
CA PHE A 377 15.97 -12.42 2.82
C PHE A 377 16.87 -12.46 4.05
N THR A 378 16.33 -12.15 5.23
CA THR A 378 17.05 -12.24 6.51
C THR A 378 17.47 -13.70 6.78
N ASN A 379 16.58 -14.65 6.49
CA ASN A 379 16.84 -16.08 6.58
C ASN A 379 16.73 -16.71 5.19
N LEU A 380 17.87 -16.92 4.53
CA LEU A 380 17.89 -17.58 3.22
C LEU A 380 17.62 -19.08 3.39
N PRO A 381 16.88 -19.72 2.47
CA PRO A 381 16.52 -21.14 2.59
C PRO A 381 17.72 -22.08 2.49
N PHE A 382 18.90 -21.58 2.09
CA PHE A 382 20.10 -22.37 1.89
C PHE A 382 21.30 -21.73 2.57
N GLU A 383 22.11 -22.52 3.29
CA GLU A 383 23.39 -22.05 3.79
C GLU A 383 24.48 -22.16 2.72
N LYS A 384 24.76 -21.05 2.04
CA LYS A 384 25.86 -20.94 1.07
C LYS A 384 26.97 -20.03 1.59
N LYS A 385 28.22 -20.49 1.49
CA LYS A 385 29.42 -19.72 1.89
C LYS A 385 29.57 -18.40 1.12
N THR A 386 29.18 -18.37 -0.15
CA THR A 386 29.31 -17.19 -1.01
C THR A 386 28.10 -17.07 -1.91
N TRP A 387 27.50 -15.88 -1.91
CA TRP A 387 26.33 -15.56 -2.73
C TRP A 387 26.75 -14.68 -3.90
N PHE A 388 26.36 -15.08 -5.10
CA PHE A 388 26.54 -14.29 -6.31
C PHE A 388 25.23 -13.56 -6.64
N SER A 389 25.32 -12.43 -7.35
CA SER A 389 24.13 -11.67 -7.77
C SER A 389 23.13 -12.54 -8.55
N LYS A 390 23.63 -13.47 -9.38
CA LYS A 390 22.80 -14.40 -10.15
C LYS A 390 21.95 -15.34 -9.29
N ASP A 391 22.42 -15.69 -8.10
CA ASP A 391 21.67 -16.54 -7.16
C ASP A 391 20.45 -15.77 -6.63
N GLY A 392 20.66 -14.50 -6.27
CA GLY A 392 19.59 -13.59 -5.88
C GLY A 392 18.57 -13.38 -6.99
N TYR A 393 19.04 -13.13 -8.22
CA TYR A 393 18.16 -12.91 -9.38
C TYR A 393 17.22 -14.09 -9.62
N LEU A 394 17.72 -15.32 -9.50
CA LEU A 394 16.91 -16.52 -9.58
C LEU A 394 15.84 -16.58 -8.49
N MET A 395 16.23 -16.41 -7.23
CA MET A 395 15.30 -16.49 -6.11
C MET A 395 14.24 -15.38 -6.15
N ILE A 396 14.62 -14.16 -6.52
CA ILE A 396 13.69 -13.04 -6.71
C ILE A 396 12.72 -13.34 -7.85
N THR A 397 13.21 -13.92 -8.95
CA THR A 397 12.35 -14.33 -10.08
C THR A 397 11.36 -15.42 -9.65
N ALA A 398 11.77 -16.36 -8.79
CA ALA A 398 10.88 -17.36 -8.21
C ALA A 398 9.77 -16.72 -7.37
N ILE A 399 10.15 -15.78 -6.49
CA ILE A 399 9.18 -15.07 -5.64
C ILE A 399 8.18 -14.28 -6.48
N ILE A 400 8.64 -13.52 -7.48
CA ILE A 400 7.76 -12.78 -8.39
C ILE A 400 6.82 -13.74 -9.13
N SER A 401 7.37 -14.83 -9.68
CA SER A 401 6.58 -15.81 -10.45
C SER A 401 5.50 -16.47 -9.61
N LEU A 402 5.83 -16.93 -8.40
CA LEU A 402 4.91 -17.67 -7.54
C LEU A 402 3.88 -16.75 -6.85
N PHE A 403 4.34 -15.65 -6.26
CA PHE A 403 3.49 -14.86 -5.35
C PHE A 403 2.87 -13.63 -6.00
N LEU A 404 3.51 -13.03 -7.00
CA LEU A 404 3.01 -11.81 -7.65
C LEU A 404 2.39 -12.09 -9.02
N TYR A 405 2.82 -13.14 -9.72
CA TYR A 405 2.25 -13.55 -10.99
C TYR A 405 1.19 -14.65 -10.83
N GLN A 406 1.51 -15.77 -10.17
CA GLN A 406 0.58 -16.91 -9.97
C GLN A 406 -0.36 -16.75 -8.76
N ASN A 407 -0.18 -15.69 -7.97
CA ASN A 407 -0.99 -15.35 -6.81
C ASN A 407 -1.02 -16.42 -5.69
N ASN A 408 0.10 -17.11 -5.44
CA ASN A 408 0.17 -18.08 -4.35
C ASN A 408 -0.02 -17.43 -2.97
N PRO A 409 -0.54 -18.16 -1.96
CA PRO A 409 -0.67 -17.67 -0.59
C PRO A 409 0.68 -17.26 0.03
N VAL A 410 0.81 -15.97 0.36
CA VAL A 410 2.04 -15.38 0.91
C VAL A 410 2.39 -15.86 2.33
N SER A 411 1.42 -16.40 3.09
CA SER A 411 1.66 -16.95 4.43
C SER A 411 2.73 -18.07 4.43
N LYS A 412 2.84 -18.82 3.34
CA LYS A 412 3.86 -19.86 3.18
C LYS A 412 5.27 -19.30 3.05
N LEU A 413 5.42 -18.07 2.56
CA LEU A 413 6.71 -17.45 2.32
C LEU A 413 7.36 -16.92 3.62
N TYR A 414 6.56 -16.43 4.58
CA TYR A 414 7.05 -15.83 5.82
C TYR A 414 7.18 -16.80 7.00
N ASN A 415 6.64 -18.03 6.89
CA ASN A 415 6.60 -18.99 7.99
C ASN A 415 7.75 -20.02 8.00
N GLN A 416 8.78 -19.87 7.16
CA GLN A 416 9.68 -20.99 6.87
C GLN A 416 10.92 -21.07 7.76
N HIS A 417 10.93 -22.10 8.61
CA HIS A 417 12.06 -23.03 8.63
C HIS A 417 11.87 -23.98 7.44
N SER A 418 12.82 -24.02 6.50
CA SER A 418 12.80 -24.99 5.40
C SER A 418 13.31 -26.33 5.92
N ASP A 419 12.53 -27.39 5.80
CA ASP A 419 12.97 -28.75 6.14
C ASP A 419 13.78 -29.40 5.00
N ILE A 420 13.80 -28.76 3.81
CA ILE A 420 14.64 -29.22 2.69
C ILE A 420 16.12 -29.05 3.03
N LEU A 421 16.81 -30.18 3.08
CA LEU A 421 18.26 -30.26 3.14
C LEU A 421 18.88 -29.80 1.82
N TYR A 422 19.69 -28.75 1.88
CA TYR A 422 20.55 -28.32 0.78
C TYR A 422 21.55 -29.41 0.42
N ASP A 423 21.50 -29.93 -0.80
CA ASP A 423 22.51 -30.88 -1.29
C ASP A 423 23.72 -30.10 -1.84
N LYS A 424 24.85 -30.20 -1.14
CA LYS A 424 26.12 -29.56 -1.52
C LYS A 424 26.69 -30.10 -2.83
N ASN A 425 26.28 -31.27 -3.27
CA ASN A 425 26.70 -31.88 -4.54
C ASN A 425 25.87 -31.37 -5.72
N ASP A 426 24.69 -30.81 -5.47
CA ASP A 426 23.82 -30.27 -6.49
C ASP A 426 24.12 -28.80 -6.80
N SER A 427 23.83 -28.40 -8.03
CA SER A 427 23.92 -26.97 -8.41
C SER A 427 22.90 -26.15 -7.62
N TYR A 428 23.20 -24.85 -7.44
CA TYR A 428 22.25 -23.94 -6.78
C TYR A 428 20.90 -23.89 -7.50
N ILE A 429 20.90 -23.92 -8.85
CA ILE A 429 19.67 -23.97 -9.65
C ILE A 429 18.85 -25.21 -9.29
N LYS A 430 19.50 -26.38 -9.21
CA LYS A 430 18.80 -27.63 -8.87
C LYS A 430 18.22 -27.60 -7.46
N ASN A 431 19.00 -27.13 -6.47
CA ASN A 431 18.51 -26.95 -5.11
C ASN A 431 17.33 -25.95 -5.04
N LEU A 432 17.41 -24.82 -5.75
CA LEU A 432 16.34 -23.82 -5.79
C LEU A 432 15.09 -24.36 -6.50
N THR A 433 15.24 -25.06 -7.63
CA THR A 433 14.11 -25.71 -8.32
C THR A 433 13.41 -26.71 -7.39
N LYS A 434 14.18 -27.51 -6.65
CA LYS A 434 13.65 -28.43 -5.64
C LYS A 434 12.84 -27.69 -4.58
N TYR A 435 13.42 -26.65 -3.98
CA TYR A 435 12.73 -25.83 -2.97
C TYR A 435 11.47 -25.13 -3.51
N VAL A 436 11.51 -24.64 -4.74
CA VAL A 436 10.33 -24.05 -5.38
C VAL A 436 9.19 -25.07 -5.51
N HIS A 437 9.48 -26.29 -5.93
CA HIS A 437 8.46 -27.33 -6.14
C HIS A 437 7.99 -28.02 -4.86
N GLU A 438 8.89 -28.27 -3.93
CA GLU A 438 8.59 -29.09 -2.75
C GLU A 438 8.08 -28.25 -1.57
N GLU A 439 8.57 -27.00 -1.40
CA GLU A 439 8.23 -26.14 -0.24
C GLU A 439 7.34 -24.97 -0.63
N LEU A 440 7.74 -24.19 -1.64
CA LEU A 440 6.99 -22.98 -2.00
C LEU A 440 5.72 -23.30 -2.80
N CYS A 441 5.70 -24.42 -3.52
CA CYS A 441 4.64 -24.77 -4.43
C CYS A 441 4.41 -26.29 -4.52
N PRO A 442 4.17 -27.01 -3.39
CA PRO A 442 3.93 -28.45 -3.41
C PRO A 442 2.79 -28.72 -4.40
N LEU A 443 3.12 -29.46 -5.47
CA LEU A 443 2.27 -29.84 -6.60
C LEU A 443 0.78 -29.60 -6.33
N GLN A 444 0.22 -28.58 -7.00
CA GLN A 444 -1.22 -28.37 -7.14
C GLN A 444 -1.84 -29.64 -7.76
N SER A 445 -2.22 -30.58 -6.91
CA SER A 445 -2.87 -31.84 -7.29
C SER A 445 -4.39 -31.75 -7.23
N GLN A 446 -4.99 -30.55 -7.14
CA GLN A 446 -6.44 -30.39 -6.94
C GLN A 446 -7.09 -29.12 -7.53
N PHE A 447 -6.47 -28.41 -8.48
CA PHE A 447 -7.18 -27.36 -9.22
C PHE A 447 -7.33 -27.76 -10.69
N ASP A 448 -8.58 -27.77 -11.17
CA ASP A 448 -8.91 -28.00 -12.57
C ASP A 448 -8.12 -27.00 -13.44
N GLN A 449 -7.49 -27.51 -14.50
CA GLN A 449 -6.59 -26.73 -15.37
C GLN A 449 -7.26 -25.52 -16.04
N ASP A 450 -8.58 -25.48 -16.08
CA ASP A 450 -9.37 -24.39 -16.65
C ASP A 450 -9.44 -23.14 -15.74
N ASP A 451 -9.32 -23.29 -14.41
CA ASP A 451 -9.28 -22.15 -13.45
C ASP A 451 -7.87 -21.59 -13.23
N ALA A 452 -6.81 -22.36 -13.55
CA ALA A 452 -5.41 -21.98 -13.31
C ALA A 452 -4.91 -20.81 -14.19
N ASN A 453 -5.60 -20.51 -15.29
CA ASN A 453 -5.30 -19.35 -16.14
C ASN A 453 -6.00 -18.05 -15.69
N ILE A 454 -6.96 -18.12 -14.75
CA ILE A 454 -7.82 -16.99 -14.37
C ILE A 454 -7.16 -16.08 -13.30
N LEU A 455 -6.10 -16.55 -12.64
CA LEU A 455 -5.45 -15.83 -11.52
C LEU A 455 -4.07 -15.21 -11.84
N LYS A 456 -3.64 -15.24 -13.11
CA LYS A 456 -2.31 -14.73 -13.51
C LYS A 456 -2.30 -13.22 -13.70
N ASN A 457 -1.44 -12.51 -12.97
CA ASN A 457 -1.35 -11.06 -13.08
C ASN A 457 -0.47 -10.60 -14.26
N ARG A 458 -1.10 -10.03 -15.30
CA ARG A 458 -0.40 -9.60 -16.52
C ARG A 458 0.67 -8.53 -16.31
N VAL A 459 0.60 -7.73 -15.25
CA VAL A 459 1.63 -6.72 -14.94
C VAL A 459 2.98 -7.39 -14.67
N MET A 460 2.99 -8.59 -14.08
CA MET A 460 4.21 -9.31 -13.69
C MET A 460 4.69 -10.35 -14.71
N GLU A 461 3.95 -10.57 -15.81
CA GLU A 461 4.19 -11.64 -16.79
C GLU A 461 5.62 -11.63 -17.33
N ASP A 462 6.11 -10.46 -17.76
CA ASP A 462 7.46 -10.28 -18.28
C ASP A 462 8.54 -10.61 -17.24
N TRP A 463 8.24 -10.59 -15.95
CA TRP A 463 9.19 -10.90 -14.87
C TRP A 463 9.02 -12.32 -14.32
N ALA A 464 7.94 -13.01 -14.68
CA ALA A 464 7.61 -14.37 -14.24
C ALA A 464 7.88 -15.45 -15.31
N ASN A 465 8.43 -15.07 -16.47
CA ASN A 465 8.62 -15.94 -17.63
C ASN A 465 9.72 -17.04 -17.51
N LEU A 466 10.23 -17.29 -16.31
CA LEU A 466 11.23 -18.33 -16.04
C LEU A 466 10.53 -19.56 -15.47
N THR A 467 10.64 -20.70 -16.15
CA THR A 467 10.17 -21.98 -15.61
C THR A 467 11.26 -22.56 -14.72
N PHE A 468 10.90 -22.88 -13.48
CA PHE A 468 11.77 -23.60 -12.56
C PHE A 468 11.55 -25.09 -12.76
N ASP A 469 12.30 -25.75 -13.65
CA ASP A 469 12.21 -27.19 -13.90
C ASP A 469 13.60 -27.81 -14.03
N GLU A 470 13.67 -29.13 -14.28
CA GLU A 470 14.93 -29.86 -14.44
C GLU A 470 15.75 -29.40 -15.67
N ASN A 471 15.12 -28.70 -16.63
CA ASN A 471 15.77 -28.21 -17.85
C ASN A 471 16.37 -26.81 -17.69
N LEU A 472 16.12 -26.12 -16.56
CA LEU A 472 16.66 -24.80 -16.30
C LEU A 472 18.19 -24.87 -16.14
N THR A 473 18.91 -24.23 -17.07
CA THR A 473 20.38 -24.14 -17.04
C THR A 473 20.85 -22.71 -17.31
N GLU A 474 22.08 -22.39 -16.91
CA GLU A 474 22.66 -21.04 -17.14
C GLU A 474 22.80 -20.67 -18.63
N LYS A 475 22.72 -21.66 -19.54
CA LYS A 475 22.79 -21.47 -20.99
C LYS A 475 21.42 -21.26 -21.63
N SER A 476 20.33 -21.44 -20.89
CA SER A 476 18.98 -21.30 -21.45
C SER A 476 18.70 -19.84 -21.82
N SER A 477 17.92 -19.63 -22.89
CA SER A 477 17.54 -18.29 -23.35
C SER A 477 16.76 -17.53 -22.27
N GLN A 478 15.89 -18.23 -21.52
CA GLN A 478 15.11 -17.67 -20.42
C GLN A 478 16.01 -17.21 -19.27
N TYR A 479 17.02 -18.00 -18.90
CA TYR A 479 18.00 -17.60 -17.87
C TYR A 479 18.79 -16.36 -18.29
N ILE A 480 19.29 -16.33 -19.52
CA ILE A 480 20.04 -15.19 -20.06
C ILE A 480 19.14 -13.93 -20.11
N ALA A 481 17.87 -14.08 -20.49
CA ALA A 481 16.89 -12.99 -20.50
C ALA A 481 16.67 -12.44 -19.09
N MET A 482 16.48 -13.31 -18.09
CA MET A 482 16.39 -12.92 -16.68
C MET A 482 17.62 -12.11 -16.24
N ILE A 483 18.84 -12.63 -16.47
CA ILE A 483 20.08 -11.91 -16.13
C ILE A 483 20.11 -10.52 -16.78
N ASN A 484 19.70 -10.41 -18.05
CA ASN A 484 19.68 -9.13 -18.77
C ASN A 484 18.66 -8.13 -18.21
N ARG A 485 17.50 -8.59 -17.70
CA ARG A 485 16.54 -7.73 -16.98
C ARG A 485 17.17 -7.16 -15.71
N PHE A 486 17.79 -8.00 -14.88
CA PHE A 486 18.41 -7.55 -13.63
C PHE A 486 19.56 -6.56 -13.85
N LYS A 487 20.36 -6.76 -14.91
CA LYS A 487 21.41 -5.79 -15.30
C LYS A 487 20.87 -4.40 -15.66
N ARG A 488 19.61 -4.33 -16.11
CA ARG A 488 18.93 -3.09 -16.52
C ARG A 488 18.04 -2.49 -15.43
N LEU A 489 18.14 -2.99 -14.19
CA LEU A 489 17.35 -2.46 -13.08
C LEU A 489 17.58 -0.95 -12.88
N PRO A 490 16.53 -0.21 -12.48
CA PRO A 490 16.63 1.18 -12.07
C PRO A 490 17.73 1.43 -11.03
N THR A 491 18.20 2.68 -10.94
CA THR A 491 19.36 3.04 -10.09
C THR A 491 18.98 3.59 -8.72
N TYR A 492 17.69 3.54 -8.33
CA TYR A 492 17.16 4.11 -7.08
C TYR A 492 17.84 3.58 -5.81
N LEU A 493 18.24 2.31 -5.81
CA LEU A 493 18.82 1.60 -4.66
C LEU A 493 20.27 1.15 -4.91
N LYS A 494 20.98 1.85 -5.81
CA LYS A 494 22.41 1.61 -6.07
C LYS A 494 23.24 2.61 -5.25
N PRO A 495 24.33 2.19 -4.59
CA PRO A 495 25.18 3.09 -3.82
C PRO A 495 25.80 4.15 -4.74
N GLU A 496 25.95 5.36 -4.22
CA GLU A 496 26.47 6.49 -4.97
C GLU A 496 27.93 6.17 -5.33
N LYS A 497 28.23 6.04 -6.62
CA LYS A 497 29.63 5.97 -7.04
C LYS A 497 30.21 7.34 -6.73
N LYS A 498 31.08 7.43 -5.71
CA LYS A 498 31.86 8.64 -5.45
C LYS A 498 32.56 9.03 -6.76
N ILE A 499 32.05 10.05 -7.43
CA ILE A 499 32.72 10.63 -8.58
C ILE A 499 33.91 11.37 -7.99
N ASP A 500 35.12 10.88 -8.24
CA ASP A 500 36.34 11.56 -7.83
C ASP A 500 36.30 13.01 -8.36
N LYS A 501 36.65 13.96 -7.48
CA LYS A 501 36.64 15.41 -7.76
C LYS A 501 37.27 15.84 -9.10
N PRO A 502 38.26 15.15 -9.73
CA PRO A 502 38.79 15.55 -11.03
C PRO A 502 37.81 15.37 -12.21
N GLN A 503 36.79 14.51 -12.10
CA GLN A 503 35.84 14.26 -13.20
C GLN A 503 34.68 15.28 -13.26
N LYS A 504 34.51 16.13 -12.24
CA LYS A 504 33.50 17.19 -12.24
C LYS A 504 33.81 18.33 -13.21
N ASN A 505 35.10 18.57 -13.52
CA ASN A 505 35.52 19.72 -14.32
C ASN A 505 35.65 19.44 -15.83
N THR A 506 35.49 18.19 -16.26
CA THR A 506 35.59 17.78 -17.68
C THR A 506 34.25 17.50 -18.37
N LEU A 507 33.13 17.55 -17.63
CA LEU A 507 31.78 17.32 -18.18
C LEU A 507 31.01 18.64 -18.33
N ASN A 508 31.49 19.49 -19.24
CA ASN A 508 30.64 20.47 -19.91
C ASN A 508 29.85 19.74 -21.01
N THR A 509 28.76 19.06 -20.66
CA THR A 509 27.85 18.48 -21.64
C THR A 509 26.40 18.64 -21.22
N HIS A 510 25.65 19.36 -22.05
CA HIS A 510 24.20 19.33 -22.11
C HIS A 510 23.71 17.89 -22.39
N GLY A 511 22.71 17.45 -21.63
CA GLY A 511 22.00 16.18 -21.83
C GLY A 511 22.74 14.96 -21.26
N ASN A 512 22.08 14.24 -20.34
CA ASN A 512 22.53 13.00 -19.67
C ASN A 512 23.50 13.17 -18.48
N GLN A 513 23.04 13.83 -17.42
CA GLN A 513 23.60 13.62 -16.07
C GLN A 513 23.24 12.21 -15.57
N LYS A 514 24.14 11.24 -15.77
CA LYS A 514 24.16 9.93 -15.08
C LYS A 514 24.58 10.05 -13.60
N SER A 515 24.33 11.18 -12.93
CA SER A 515 24.92 11.52 -11.62
C SER A 515 23.92 11.90 -10.53
N ARG A 516 22.66 11.47 -10.60
CA ARG A 516 21.75 11.60 -9.46
C ARG A 516 21.15 10.25 -9.16
N ILE A 517 21.57 9.63 -8.05
CA ILE A 517 20.63 8.78 -7.33
C ILE A 517 19.39 9.64 -7.11
N TRP A 518 18.23 9.10 -7.43
CA TRP A 518 16.99 9.82 -7.21
C TRP A 518 16.78 9.93 -5.70
N ASP A 519 16.91 11.15 -5.20
CA ASP A 519 16.66 11.50 -3.81
C ASP A 519 15.15 11.44 -3.56
N THR A 520 14.68 10.36 -2.93
CA THR A 520 13.25 10.19 -2.63
C THR A 520 12.72 11.30 -1.73
N ARG A 521 13.57 11.94 -0.91
CA ARG A 521 13.16 13.09 -0.10
C ARG A 521 12.76 14.26 -0.97
N GLN A 522 13.52 14.56 -2.02
CA GLN A 522 13.18 15.63 -2.96
C GLN A 522 11.87 15.32 -3.70
N LEU A 523 11.62 14.07 -4.05
CA LEU A 523 10.36 13.67 -4.67
C LEU A 523 9.16 13.89 -3.74
N ILE A 524 9.29 13.49 -2.47
CA ILE A 524 8.23 13.65 -1.46
C ILE A 524 8.03 15.14 -1.14
N TYR A 525 9.10 15.93 -0.98
CA TYR A 525 8.99 17.39 -0.83
C TYR A 525 8.29 18.03 -2.03
N ALA A 526 8.60 17.61 -3.26
CA ALA A 526 7.92 18.11 -4.45
C ALA A 526 6.43 17.73 -4.46
N GLN A 527 6.08 16.51 -4.04
CA GLN A 527 4.67 16.11 -3.85
C GLN A 527 3.97 16.99 -2.81
N ILE A 528 4.58 17.25 -1.66
CA ILE A 528 4.04 18.11 -0.60
C ILE A 528 3.81 19.54 -1.13
N GLU A 529 4.82 20.16 -1.73
CA GLU A 529 4.73 21.54 -2.22
C GLU A 529 3.70 21.70 -3.35
N LYS A 530 3.52 20.67 -4.19
CA LYS A 530 2.48 20.67 -5.21
C LYS A 530 1.09 20.42 -4.62
N SER A 531 1.00 19.55 -3.61
CA SER A 531 -0.26 19.30 -2.87
C SER A 531 -0.78 20.57 -2.20
N LYS A 532 0.10 21.52 -1.85
CA LYS A 532 -0.34 22.83 -1.35
C LYS A 532 -1.21 23.61 -2.33
N LYS A 533 -1.11 23.33 -3.63
CA LYS A 533 -1.86 24.03 -4.68
C LYS A 533 -3.16 23.32 -5.03
N GLU A 534 -3.18 21.99 -4.91
CA GLU A 534 -4.27 21.12 -5.31
C GLU A 534 -4.78 20.34 -4.10
N SER A 535 -6.03 20.56 -3.72
CA SER A 535 -6.58 20.00 -2.49
C SER A 535 -6.92 18.52 -2.63
N TYR A 536 -6.46 17.73 -1.66
CA TYR A 536 -6.93 16.36 -1.48
C TYR A 536 -8.34 16.35 -0.87
N PRO A 537 -9.30 15.54 -1.37
CA PRO A 537 -10.68 15.57 -0.90
C PRO A 537 -10.82 14.98 0.51
N ILE A 538 -11.09 15.83 1.51
CA ILE A 538 -11.15 15.45 2.94
C ILE A 538 -12.34 14.58 3.32
N ASP A 539 -13.46 14.76 2.61
CA ASP A 539 -14.69 14.02 2.86
C ASP A 539 -14.75 12.69 2.08
N SER A 540 -13.66 12.32 1.40
CA SER A 540 -13.62 11.13 0.56
C SER A 540 -13.37 9.84 1.36
N SER A 541 -13.80 8.71 0.79
CA SER A 541 -13.42 7.37 1.24
C SER A 541 -11.95 7.00 0.97
N PHE A 542 -11.19 7.84 0.25
CA PHE A 542 -9.80 7.54 -0.08
C PHE A 542 -8.87 7.86 1.10
N PRO A 543 -7.90 6.98 1.42
CA PRO A 543 -6.93 7.25 2.48
C PRO A 543 -5.94 8.33 2.05
N LEU A 544 -5.43 9.07 3.03
CA LEU A 544 -4.36 10.03 2.78
C LEU A 544 -3.10 9.39 2.17
N PRO A 545 -2.29 10.17 1.42
CA PRO A 545 -0.97 9.73 0.97
C PRO A 545 -0.12 9.20 2.13
N LEU A 546 0.71 8.17 1.90
CA LEU A 546 1.39 7.47 3.00
C LEU A 546 2.38 8.34 3.79
N TRP A 547 2.86 9.44 3.21
CA TRP A 547 3.79 10.37 3.84
C TRP A 547 3.11 11.44 4.72
N SER A 548 1.77 11.49 4.74
CA SER A 548 1.02 12.54 5.46
C SER A 548 0.92 12.32 6.96
#